data_AF-U1GZ76-F1
#
_entry.id   AF-U1GZ76-F1
#
_cell.length_a   1.000
_cell.length_b   1.000
_cell.length_c   1.000
_cell.angle_alpha   90.00
_cell.angle_beta   90.00
_cell.angle_gamma   90.00
#
_symmetry.space_group_name_H-M   'P 1'
#
loop_
_entity.id
_entity.type
_entity.pdbx_description
1 polymer ?
#
loop_
_entity_poly.entity_id
_entity_poly.type
_entity_poly.pdbx_seq_one_letter_code
_entity_poly.pdbx_strand_id
1 'polypeptide(L)' 'MIRSGEKREEYREIKPYYTSRFSPFLKTIAPIHVRLRNGYRKQSPHIDILCWLSIGEGLERWGAKTGIRYFILHIEKVY' A
#
# COMPACT_ATOMS: atom_id res chain seq x y z
N MET A 1 1.66 -12.60 6.11
CA MET A 1 2.42 -11.73 5.20
C MET A 1 2.66 -10.34 5.80
N ILE A 2 1.74 -9.37 5.75
CA ILE A 2 2.01 -8.03 6.33
C ILE A 2 1.98 -8.07 7.86
N ARG A 3 0.96 -8.68 8.47
CA ARG A 3 0.88 -8.87 9.94
C ARG A 3 2.05 -9.67 10.50
N SER A 4 2.61 -10.58 9.71
CA SER A 4 3.77 -11.41 10.07
C SER A 4 5.10 -10.68 9.91
N GLY A 5 5.13 -9.47 9.34
CA GLY A 5 6.36 -8.71 9.05
C GLY A 5 7.16 -9.18 7.83
N GLU A 6 6.76 -10.30 7.20
CA GLU A 6 7.45 -10.89 6.04
C GLU A 6 7.32 -10.02 4.78
N LYS A 7 6.19 -9.33 4.63
CA LYS A 7 5.92 -8.44 3.50
C LYS A 7 6.00 -6.98 3.96
N ARG A 8 7.07 -6.28 3.55
CA ARG A 8 7.35 -4.88 3.89
C ARG A 8 6.86 -3.87 2.86
N GLU A 9 6.36 -4.34 1.72
CA GLU A 9 5.91 -3.50 0.61
C GLU A 9 4.52 -3.96 0.15
N GLU A 10 3.58 -3.05 -0.05
CA GLU A 10 2.29 -3.34 -0.65
C GLU A 10 2.12 -2.58 -1.96
N TYR A 11 1.78 -3.30 -3.03
CA TYR A 11 1.63 -2.75 -4.38
C TYR A 11 0.15 -2.55 -4.69
N ARG A 12 -0.23 -1.34 -5.11
CA ARG A 12 -1.59 -0.99 -5.52
C ARG A 12 -1.56 -0.44 -6.93
N GLU A 13 -2.34 -1.05 -7.84
CA GLU A 13 -2.47 -0.57 -9.21
C GLU A 13 -2.92 0.90 -9.22
N ILE A 14 -2.38 1.68 -10.16
CA ILE A 14 -2.81 3.07 -10.37
C ILE A 14 -4.21 3.04 -11.00
N LYS A 15 -5.22 3.07 -10.14
CA LYS A 15 -6.65 3.15 -10.49
C LYS A 15 -7.25 4.44 -9.90
N PRO A 16 -8.31 5.02 -10.49
CA PRO A 16 -8.90 6.28 -10.02
C PRO A 16 -9.18 6.31 -8.52
N TYR A 17 -9.63 5.20 -7.95
CA TYR A 17 -9.86 5.04 -6.51
C TYR A 17 -8.60 5.24 -5.64
N TYR A 18 -7.46 4.69 -6.07
CA TYR A 18 -6.20 4.83 -5.35
C TYR A 18 -5.53 6.15 -5.65
N THR A 19 -5.62 6.65 -6.89
CA THR A 19 -5.09 7.95 -7.29
C THR A 19 -5.68 9.07 -6.44
N SER A 20 -7.00 9.14 -6.28
CA SER A 20 -7.64 10.20 -5.46
C SER A 20 -7.22 10.15 -3.99
N ARG A 21 -6.89 8.96 -3.46
CA ARG A 21 -6.48 8.75 -2.07
C ARG A 21 -4.99 8.96 -1.83
N PHE A 22 -4.14 8.55 -2.76
CA PHE A 22 -2.69 8.49 -2.56
C PHE A 22 -1.95 9.66 -3.20
N SER A 23 -2.45 10.24 -4.30
CA SER A 23 -1.80 11.37 -4.95
C SER A 23 -1.49 12.56 -4.05
N PRO A 24 -2.37 12.96 -3.09
CA PRO A 24 -2.05 14.04 -2.15
C PRO A 24 -0.83 13.77 -1.27
N PHE A 25 -0.55 12.49 -0.99
CA PHE A 25 0.50 12.07 -0.07
C PHE A 25 1.85 11.81 -0.73
N LEU A 26 1.92 11.76 -2.08
CA LEU A 26 3.16 11.56 -2.82
C LEU A 26 4.19 12.68 -2.61
N LYS A 27 3.73 13.89 -2.26
CA LYS A 27 4.59 15.05 -2.01
C LYS A 27 4.92 15.24 -0.53
N THR A 28 4.40 14.37 0.34
CA THR A 28 4.54 14.51 1.78
C THR A 28 5.89 13.93 2.22
N ILE A 29 6.57 14.63 3.14
CA ILE A 29 7.87 14.23 3.70
C ILE A 29 7.72 13.41 5.00
N ALA A 30 6.52 12.94 5.29
CA ALA A 30 6.18 12.21 6.50
C ALA A 30 5.48 10.87 6.14
N PRO A 31 5.61 9.84 6.96
CA PRO A 31 4.89 8.61 6.73
C PRO A 31 3.38 8.81 6.97
N ILE A 32 2.56 8.04 6.27
CA ILE A 32 1.10 8.10 6.34
C ILE A 32 0.52 6.90 7.07
N HIS A 33 -0.57 7.12 7.82
CA HIS A 33 -1.35 6.04 8.41
C HIS A 33 -2.35 5.47 7.39
N VAL A 34 -2.26 4.18 7.14
CA VAL A 34 -3.14 3.47 6.22
C VAL A 34 -3.78 2.28 6.92
N ARG A 35 -5.10 2.17 6.81
CA ARG A 35 -5.86 1.00 7.25
C ARG A 35 -6.08 0.03 6.10
N LEU A 36 -5.46 -1.14 6.18
CA LEU A 36 -5.65 -2.22 5.23
C LEU A 36 -6.75 -3.16 5.74
N ARG A 37 -7.85 -3.28 5.00
CA ARG A 37 -8.97 -4.16 5.34
C ARG A 37 -8.95 -5.43 4.51
N ASN A 38 -9.15 -6.58 5.15
CA ASN A 38 -9.35 -7.86 4.50
C ASN A 38 -10.85 -8.12 4.26
N GLY A 39 -11.39 -7.47 3.22
CA GLY A 39 -12.77 -7.63 2.77
C GLY A 39 -13.68 -6.42 3.02
N TYR A 40 -14.88 -6.52 2.46
CA TYR A 40 -15.83 -5.41 2.36
C TYR A 40 -16.86 -5.34 3.51
N ARG A 41 -16.97 -6.41 4.33
CA ARG A 41 -17.90 -6.43 5.47
C ARG A 41 -17.49 -5.40 6.53
N LYS A 42 -18.46 -4.90 7.31
CA LYS A 42 -18.21 -3.88 8.35
C LYS A 42 -17.25 -4.38 9.43
N GLN A 43 -17.30 -5.67 9.76
CA GLN A 43 -16.44 -6.33 10.75
C GLN A 43 -15.25 -7.06 10.12
N SER A 44 -14.95 -6.81 8.84
CA SER A 44 -13.79 -7.43 8.19
C SER A 44 -12.51 -7.11 8.97
N PRO A 45 -11.63 -8.11 9.21
CA PRO A 45 -10.35 -7.88 9.83
C PRO A 45 -9.59 -6.76 9.13
N HIS A 46 -8.88 -5.94 9.89
CA HIS A 46 -8.06 -4.87 9.37
C HIS A 46 -6.76 -4.77 10.14
N ILE A 47 -5.81 -4.09 9.54
CA ILE A 47 -4.53 -3.76 10.15
C ILE A 47 -4.22 -2.32 9.84
N ASP A 48 -3.72 -1.61 10.84
CA ASP A 48 -3.26 -0.25 10.69
C ASP A 48 -1.75 -0.27 10.50
N ILE A 49 -1.26 0.48 9.52
CA ILE A 49 0.16 0.58 9.20
C ILE A 49 0.59 2.03 9.10
N LEU A 50 1.85 2.27 9.43
CA LEU A 50 2.56 3.50 9.10
C LEU A 50 3.45 3.18 7.90
N CYS A 51 3.30 3.93 6.81
CA CYS A 51 4.04 3.65 5.58
C CYS A 51 4.45 4.90 4.80
N TRP A 52 5.53 4.79 4.04
CA TRP A 52 5.93 5.75 3.01
C TRP A 52 5.31 5.38 1.67
N LEU A 53 4.97 6.39 0.88
CA LEU A 53 4.34 6.20 -0.41
C LEU A 53 5.30 6.58 -1.54
N SER A 54 5.48 5.67 -2.50
CA SER A 54 6.18 5.98 -3.75
C SER A 54 5.44 5.42 -4.97
N ILE A 55 5.85 5.83 -6.17
CA ILE A 55 5.43 5.21 -7.42
C ILE A 55 6.63 4.51 -8.03
N GLY A 56 6.47 3.25 -8.39
CA GLY A 56 7.52 2.46 -9.02
C GLY A 56 6.94 1.36 -9.89
N GLU A 57 7.83 0.57 -10.49
CA GLU A 57 7.44 -0.58 -11.29
C GLU A 57 6.99 -1.75 -10.42
N GLY A 58 6.03 -2.51 -10.94
CA GLY A 58 5.56 -3.73 -10.31
C GLY A 58 6.65 -4.79 -10.24
N LEU A 59 6.71 -5.50 -9.11
CA LEU A 59 7.54 -6.70 -8.98
C LEU A 59 6.69 -7.96 -9.15
N GLU A 60 7.10 -8.87 -10.05
CA GLU A 60 6.40 -10.13 -10.32
C GLU A 60 6.29 -11.03 -9.08
N ARG A 61 7.28 -11.00 -8.19
CA ARG A 61 7.26 -11.74 -6.90
C ARG A 61 6.06 -11.38 -6.03
N TRP A 62 5.47 -10.20 -6.24
CA TRP A 62 4.30 -9.71 -5.52
C TRP A 62 3.02 -9.72 -6.37
N GLY A 63 3.04 -10.39 -7.52
CA GLY A 63 1.90 -10.51 -8.44
C GLY A 63 1.64 -9.26 -9.30
N ALA A 64 2.59 -8.33 -9.36
CA ALA A 64 2.50 -7.13 -10.18
C ALA A 64 3.13 -7.36 -11.56
N LYS A 65 2.56 -6.78 -12.61
CA LYS A 65 3.10 -6.91 -13.98
C LYS A 65 4.31 -6.00 -14.17
N THR A 66 5.40 -6.56 -14.67
CA THR A 66 6.60 -5.82 -15.06
C THR A 66 6.26 -4.74 -16.09
N GLY A 67 6.83 -3.53 -15.93
CA GLY A 67 6.56 -2.38 -16.80
C GLY A 67 5.26 -1.62 -16.50
N ILE A 68 4.43 -2.07 -15.56
CA ILE A 68 3.27 -1.30 -15.07
C ILE A 68 3.68 -0.54 -13.81
N ARG A 69 3.24 0.73 -13.69
CA ARG A 69 3.45 1.54 -12.50
C ARG A 69 2.40 1.25 -11.43
N TYR A 70 2.86 1.14 -10.19
CA TYR A 70 2.05 0.92 -9.00
C TYR A 70 2.35 1.98 -7.95
N PHE A 71 1.37 2.24 -7.09
CA PHE A 71 1.61 2.82 -5.79
C PHE A 71 2.27 1.77 -4.90
N ILE A 72 3.42 2.09 -4.34
CA ILE A 72 4.18 1.23 -3.44
C ILE A 72 4.09 1.83 -2.05
N LEU A 73 3.52 1.06 -1.11
CA LEU A 73 3.43 1.41 0.30
C LEU A 73 4.56 0.68 1.03
N HIS A 74 5.57 1.43 1.44
CA HIS A 74 6.71 0.94 2.21
C HIS A 74 6.36 0.95 3.69
N ILE A 75 6.14 -0.22 4.27
CA ILE A 75 5.64 -0.40 5.62
C ILE A 75 6.78 -0.19 6.61
N GLU A 76 6.65 0.84 7.44
CA GLU A 76 7.61 1.16 8.51
C GLU A 76 7.18 0.51 9.83
N LYS A 77 5.88 0.63 10.17
CA LYS A 77 5.33 0.07 11.40
C LYS A 77 3.97 -0.54 11.15
N VAL A 78 3.71 -1.64 11.86
CA VAL A 78 2.42 -2.34 11.89
C VAL A 78 1.88 -2.23 13.31
N TYR A 79 0.58 -1.92 13.45
CA TYR A 79 -0.12 -1.82 14.73
C TYR A 79 -1.05 -3.01 14.97
#